data_AF-A0A8I3A8W4-F1
#
_entry.id   AF-A0A8I3A8W4-F1
#
_cell.length_a   1.000
_cell.length_b   1.000
_cell.length_c   1.000
_cell.angle_alpha   90.00
_cell.angle_beta   90.00
_cell.angle_gamma   90.00
#
_symmetry.space_group_name_H-M   'P 1'
#
loop_
_entity.id
_entity.type
_entity.pdbx_description
1 polymer ?
#
loop_
_entity_poly.entity_id
_entity_poly.type
_entity_poly.pdbx_seq_one_letter_code
_entity_poly.pdbx_strand_id
1 'polypeptide(L)'
;MITELRYQVRDTVRPLAEKCGLSVLHEFADIVVIAWLFFTALQVGISPTISRVVFPVSYGKANKRTRRNWDVHVVSLVHALIAVVLASWCLQAKSLNDDRAFGTYPDASFLLAIAVGYFIWDALESIIHFSEVGFVLHGKQSTTFLRPFVHYYAVRFLLWEVSTIFLNINWFLDKMGKTGSQLQFVNGIALLGSFFCVRLVWGGIMSYGFFVTLNGVYTQLPLFYIMVYGVTNLTLHGLNWFWFMKMIGALRRRFAGKSVKDKPMNGNGTSKIESCLD
;
A
#
# COMPACT_ATOMS: atom_id res chain seq x y z
N MET A 1 -4.26 -24.99 -24.28
CA MET A 1 -5.00 -25.05 -23.00
C MET A 1 -4.93 -23.73 -22.22
N ILE A 2 -3.76 -23.23 -21.80
CA ILE A 2 -3.67 -21.98 -21.03
C ILE A 2 -4.12 -20.75 -21.83
N THR A 3 -3.72 -20.63 -23.10
CA THR A 3 -4.15 -19.51 -23.98
C THR A 3 -5.67 -19.49 -24.18
N GLU A 4 -6.28 -20.67 -24.33
CA GLU A 4 -7.72 -20.84 -24.46
C GLU A 4 -8.47 -20.39 -23.20
N LEU A 5 -7.98 -20.81 -22.02
CA LEU A 5 -8.54 -20.39 -20.74
C LEU A 5 -8.46 -18.86 -20.56
N ARG A 6 -7.34 -18.25 -20.92
CA ARG A 6 -7.17 -16.79 -20.88
C ARG A 6 -8.16 -16.09 -21.82
N TYR A 7 -8.35 -16.61 -23.02
CA TYR A 7 -9.33 -16.09 -23.96
C TYR A 7 -10.76 -16.17 -23.41
N GLN A 8 -11.14 -17.32 -22.85
CA GLN A 8 -12.48 -17.52 -22.26
C GLN A 8 -12.76 -16.55 -21.10
N VAL A 9 -11.78 -16.28 -20.24
CA VAL A 9 -11.93 -15.28 -19.15
C VAL A 9 -12.19 -13.89 -19.74
N ARG A 10 -11.41 -13.48 -20.74
CA ARG A 10 -11.59 -12.18 -21.41
C ARG A 10 -12.96 -12.07 -22.06
N ASP A 11 -13.39 -13.11 -22.77
CA ASP A 11 -14.64 -13.14 -23.50
C ASP A 11 -15.87 -13.12 -22.58
N THR A 12 -15.79 -13.85 -21.45
CA THR A 12 -16.85 -13.86 -20.42
C THR A 12 -17.07 -12.47 -19.81
N VAL A 13 -15.99 -11.68 -19.64
CA VAL A 13 -16.05 -10.34 -19.03
C VAL A 13 -16.45 -9.27 -20.06
N ARG A 14 -16.22 -9.51 -21.35
CA ARG A 14 -16.53 -8.58 -22.46
C ARG A 14 -17.92 -7.94 -22.40
N PRO A 15 -19.05 -8.69 -22.28
CA PRO A 15 -20.38 -8.07 -22.29
C PRO A 15 -20.64 -7.16 -21.07
N LEU A 16 -20.03 -7.47 -19.93
CA LEU A 16 -20.10 -6.62 -18.73
C LEU A 16 -19.22 -5.38 -18.91
N ALA A 17 -18.02 -5.55 -19.46
CA ALA A 17 -17.10 -4.46 -19.76
C ALA A 17 -17.72 -3.45 -20.74
N GLU A 18 -18.35 -3.92 -21.81
CA GLU A 18 -19.03 -3.07 -22.80
C GLU A 18 -20.21 -2.31 -22.18
N LYS A 19 -21.09 -2.98 -21.42
CA LYS A 19 -22.21 -2.33 -20.71
C LYS A 19 -21.76 -1.27 -19.71
N CYS A 20 -20.64 -1.50 -19.04
CA CYS A 20 -20.07 -0.56 -18.08
C CYS A 20 -19.10 0.45 -18.70
N GLY A 21 -18.90 0.44 -20.03
CA GLY A 21 -17.96 1.29 -20.76
C GLY A 21 -16.50 1.16 -20.30
N LEU A 22 -16.12 -0.04 -19.85
CA LEU A 22 -14.78 -0.44 -19.44
C LEU A 22 -14.06 -1.08 -20.64
N SER A 23 -13.90 -0.34 -21.73
CA SER A 23 -13.42 -0.88 -23.01
C SER A 23 -12.08 -1.61 -22.92
N VAL A 24 -11.19 -1.20 -22.01
CA VAL A 24 -9.85 -1.81 -21.82
C VAL A 24 -9.89 -3.00 -20.83
N LEU A 25 -10.94 -3.15 -20.02
CA LEU A 25 -11.02 -4.19 -18.97
C LEU A 25 -10.98 -5.60 -19.55
N HIS A 26 -11.73 -5.86 -20.62
CA HIS A 26 -11.83 -7.21 -21.17
C HIS A 26 -10.49 -7.71 -21.72
N GLU A 27 -9.58 -6.84 -22.14
CA GLU A 27 -8.27 -7.22 -22.68
C GLU A 27 -7.30 -7.73 -21.59
N PHE A 28 -7.47 -7.27 -20.35
CA PHE A 28 -6.57 -7.58 -19.23
C PHE A 28 -7.27 -8.32 -18.07
N ALA A 29 -8.53 -8.73 -18.23
CA ALA A 29 -9.28 -9.44 -17.20
C ALA A 29 -8.59 -10.73 -16.73
N ASP A 30 -7.94 -11.44 -17.65
CA ASP A 30 -7.11 -12.61 -17.34
C ASP A 30 -5.92 -12.24 -16.45
N ILE A 31 -5.28 -11.09 -16.68
CA ILE A 31 -4.16 -10.61 -15.87
C ILE A 31 -4.62 -10.26 -14.45
N VAL A 32 -5.81 -9.67 -14.29
CA VAL A 32 -6.39 -9.40 -12.97
C VAL A 32 -6.58 -10.71 -12.18
N VAL A 33 -7.14 -11.74 -12.82
CA VAL A 33 -7.34 -13.05 -12.19
C VAL A 33 -6.01 -13.72 -11.86
N ILE A 34 -5.06 -13.70 -12.79
CA ILE A 34 -3.71 -14.25 -12.58
C ILE A 34 -3.01 -13.54 -11.41
N ALA A 35 -3.09 -12.21 -11.34
CA ALA A 35 -2.50 -11.44 -10.25
C ALA A 35 -3.16 -11.77 -8.90
N TRP A 36 -4.49 -11.84 -8.85
CA TRP A 36 -5.20 -12.24 -7.64
C TRP A 36 -4.80 -13.65 -7.16
N LEU A 37 -4.73 -14.62 -8.08
CA LEU A 37 -4.27 -15.98 -7.79
C LEU A 37 -2.81 -15.99 -7.33
N PHE A 38 -1.94 -15.21 -7.97
CA PHE A 38 -0.53 -15.08 -7.60
C PHE A 38 -0.37 -14.58 -6.16
N PHE A 39 -1.03 -13.47 -5.79
CA PHE A 39 -0.95 -12.93 -4.43
C PHE A 39 -1.58 -13.86 -3.40
N THR A 40 -2.66 -14.57 -3.77
CA THR A 40 -3.24 -15.62 -2.92
C THR A 40 -2.25 -16.75 -2.68
N ALA A 41 -1.64 -17.31 -3.74
CA ALA A 41 -0.64 -18.38 -3.64
C ALA A 41 0.59 -17.94 -2.84
N LEU A 42 1.01 -16.68 -3.01
CA LEU A 42 2.08 -16.06 -2.24
C LEU A 42 1.74 -16.06 -0.74
N GLN A 43 0.52 -15.67 -0.38
CA GLN A 43 0.06 -15.63 1.01
C GLN A 43 -0.09 -17.01 1.65
N VAL A 44 -0.73 -17.96 0.97
CA VAL A 44 -1.17 -19.23 1.58
C VAL A 44 -0.12 -20.33 1.47
N GLY A 45 0.76 -20.27 0.48
CA GLY A 45 1.75 -21.31 0.20
C GLY A 45 3.18 -20.82 0.37
N ILE A 46 3.58 -19.84 -0.44
CA ILE A 46 4.99 -19.44 -0.58
C ILE A 46 5.51 -18.78 0.71
N SER A 47 4.84 -17.74 1.20
CA SER A 47 5.26 -16.99 2.39
C SER A 47 5.35 -17.89 3.63
N PRO A 48 4.36 -18.73 3.97
CA PRO A 48 4.46 -19.62 5.12
C PRO A 48 5.61 -20.61 5.04
N THR A 49 5.87 -21.15 3.85
CA THR A 49 6.94 -22.13 3.62
C THR A 49 8.31 -21.49 3.79
N ILE A 50 8.55 -20.37 3.11
CA ILE A 50 9.83 -19.65 3.18
C ILE A 50 10.03 -19.05 4.57
N SER A 51 9.02 -18.38 5.13
CA SER A 51 9.14 -17.69 6.42
C SER A 51 9.38 -18.65 7.58
N ARG A 52 8.84 -19.88 7.54
CA ARG A 52 9.13 -20.90 8.56
C ARG A 52 10.59 -21.35 8.53
N VAL A 53 11.22 -21.41 7.36
CA VAL A 53 12.62 -21.81 7.19
C VAL A 53 13.56 -20.65 7.54
N VAL A 54 13.29 -19.46 7.01
CA VAL A 54 14.18 -18.29 7.17
C VAL A 54 14.02 -17.65 8.56
N PHE A 55 12.81 -17.65 9.12
CA PHE A 55 12.49 -17.03 10.41
C PHE A 55 11.85 -18.04 11.40
N PRO A 56 12.56 -19.13 11.76
CA PRO A 56 11.98 -20.23 12.54
C PRO A 56 11.53 -19.78 13.95
N VAL A 57 12.14 -18.74 14.50
CA VAL A 57 11.76 -18.17 15.79
C VAL A 57 10.63 -17.15 15.62
N SER A 58 10.87 -16.06 14.89
CA SER A 58 9.91 -14.94 14.77
C SER A 58 8.61 -15.32 14.05
N TYR A 59 8.66 -16.20 13.05
CA TYR A 59 7.47 -16.71 12.37
C TYR A 59 7.04 -18.07 12.90
N GLY A 60 7.99 -19.01 13.02
CA GLY A 60 7.67 -20.41 13.38
C GLY A 60 7.02 -20.56 14.76
N LYS A 61 7.40 -19.74 15.75
CA LYS A 61 6.80 -19.73 17.10
C LYS A 61 5.63 -18.74 17.25
N ALA A 62 5.34 -17.91 16.25
CA ALA A 62 4.28 -16.92 16.34
C ALA A 62 2.89 -17.57 16.29
N ASN A 63 1.89 -16.92 16.89
CA ASN A 63 0.49 -17.39 16.83
C ASN A 63 -0.11 -17.25 15.41
N LYS A 64 -1.27 -17.88 15.16
CA LYS A 64 -1.94 -17.89 13.84
C LYS A 64 -2.17 -16.49 13.29
N ARG A 65 -2.65 -15.55 14.12
CA ARG A 65 -2.93 -14.17 13.71
C ARG A 65 -1.66 -13.42 13.28
N THR A 66 -0.58 -13.58 14.04
CA THR A 66 0.70 -12.92 13.76
C THR A 66 1.34 -13.49 12.50
N ARG A 67 1.28 -14.82 12.29
CA ARG A 67 1.74 -15.44 11.04
C ARG A 67 0.94 -14.94 9.83
N ARG A 68 -0.39 -14.89 9.92
CA ARG A 68 -1.22 -14.35 8.84
C ARG A 68 -0.86 -12.90 8.52
N ASN A 69 -0.70 -12.05 9.53
CA ASN A 69 -0.31 -10.66 9.34
C ASN A 69 1.11 -10.54 8.74
N TRP A 70 2.02 -11.43 9.14
CA TRP A 70 3.34 -11.56 8.52
C TRP A 70 3.23 -11.89 7.03
N ASP A 71 2.41 -12.88 6.67
CA ASP A 71 2.20 -13.27 5.28
C ASP A 71 1.57 -12.14 4.46
N VAL A 72 0.67 -11.34 5.04
CA VAL A 72 0.13 -10.12 4.43
C VAL A 72 1.24 -9.09 4.15
N HIS A 73 2.16 -8.87 5.10
CA HIS A 73 3.29 -7.95 4.89
C HIS A 73 4.26 -8.45 3.82
N VAL A 74 4.43 -9.77 3.66
CA VAL A 74 5.22 -10.34 2.56
C VAL A 74 4.56 -10.05 1.22
N VAL A 75 3.25 -10.27 1.10
CA VAL A 75 2.49 -10.01 -0.12
C VAL A 75 2.51 -8.52 -0.48
N SER A 76 2.29 -7.65 0.52
CA SER A 76 2.36 -6.19 0.36
C SER A 76 3.75 -5.74 -0.10
N LEU A 77 4.83 -6.28 0.46
CA LEU A 77 6.19 -5.95 0.05
C LEU A 77 6.47 -6.37 -1.40
N VAL A 78 6.03 -7.58 -1.80
CA VAL A 78 6.20 -8.06 -3.18
C VAL A 78 5.41 -7.21 -4.16
N HIS A 79 4.16 -6.87 -3.85
CA HIS A 79 3.37 -5.96 -4.67
C HIS A 79 4.05 -4.59 -4.80
N ALA A 80 4.50 -4.01 -3.69
CA ALA A 80 5.14 -2.70 -3.70
C ALA A 80 6.38 -2.68 -4.60
N LEU A 81 7.22 -3.71 -4.55
CA LEU A 81 8.39 -3.84 -5.43
C LEU A 81 8.00 -3.93 -6.91
N ILE A 82 7.01 -4.76 -7.24
CA ILE A 82 6.51 -4.90 -8.62
C ILE A 82 5.92 -3.56 -9.11
N ALA A 83 5.06 -2.95 -8.31
CA ALA A 83 4.37 -1.71 -8.64
C ALA A 83 5.34 -0.56 -8.87
N VAL A 84 6.35 -0.39 -8.00
CA VAL A 84 7.34 0.70 -8.13
C VAL A 84 8.16 0.55 -9.42
N VAL A 85 8.62 -0.67 -9.74
CA VAL A 85 9.42 -0.92 -10.95
C VAL A 85 8.60 -0.64 -12.21
N LEU A 86 7.42 -1.25 -12.31
CA LEU A 86 6.57 -1.10 -13.49
C LEU A 86 5.99 0.32 -13.63
N ALA A 87 5.65 0.97 -12.52
CA ALA A 87 5.16 2.35 -12.55
C ALA A 87 6.26 3.30 -13.05
N SER A 88 7.48 3.12 -12.56
CA SER A 88 8.64 3.92 -13.00
C SER A 88 8.90 3.77 -14.50
N TRP A 89 8.77 2.55 -15.03
CA TRP A 89 8.87 2.28 -16.48
C TRP A 89 7.83 3.06 -17.29
N CYS A 90 6.60 3.18 -16.76
CA CYS A 90 5.50 3.83 -17.47
C CYS A 90 5.47 5.37 -17.36
N LEU A 91 6.34 6.00 -16.55
CA LEU A 91 6.28 7.46 -16.32
C LEU A 91 6.49 8.28 -17.58
N GLN A 92 7.37 7.84 -18.47
CA GLN A 92 7.75 8.58 -19.67
C GLN A 92 6.96 8.17 -20.92
N ALA A 93 5.90 7.36 -20.76
CA ALA A 93 5.07 6.95 -21.88
C ALA A 93 4.43 8.18 -22.55
N LYS A 94 4.81 8.43 -23.81
CA LYS A 94 4.38 9.61 -24.57
C LYS A 94 2.85 9.72 -24.66
N SER A 95 2.17 8.60 -24.93
CA SER A 95 0.71 8.56 -25.04
C SER A 95 -0.01 9.01 -23.76
N LEU A 96 0.57 8.74 -22.57
CA LEU A 96 0.01 9.21 -21.30
C LEU A 96 0.29 10.70 -21.07
N ASN A 97 1.45 11.19 -21.52
CA ASN A 97 1.84 12.58 -21.33
C ASN A 97 1.10 13.54 -22.26
N ASP A 98 0.83 13.11 -23.50
CA ASP A 98 0.09 13.88 -24.51
C ASP A 98 -1.40 14.02 -24.14
N ASP A 99 -2.00 12.96 -23.59
CA ASP A 99 -3.38 12.97 -23.11
C ASP A 99 -3.46 12.36 -21.70
N ARG A 100 -3.50 13.25 -20.70
CA ARG A 100 -3.56 12.85 -19.29
C ARG A 100 -4.94 12.32 -18.86
N ALA A 101 -5.99 12.61 -19.63
CA ALA A 101 -7.35 12.20 -19.31
C ALA A 101 -7.61 10.80 -19.85
N PHE A 102 -7.37 10.58 -21.15
CA PHE A 102 -7.80 9.37 -21.87
C PHE A 102 -6.65 8.63 -22.56
N GLY A 103 -5.41 9.13 -22.47
CA GLY A 103 -4.25 8.46 -23.02
C GLY A 103 -4.06 7.09 -22.41
N THR A 104 -3.85 6.08 -23.26
CA THR A 104 -3.61 4.69 -22.85
C THR A 104 -2.21 4.25 -23.24
N TYR A 105 -1.67 3.27 -22.51
CA TYR A 105 -0.37 2.67 -22.80
C TYR A 105 -0.43 1.19 -22.37
N PRO A 106 -0.10 0.21 -23.23
CA PRO A 106 -0.29 -1.21 -22.91
C PRO A 106 0.40 -1.67 -21.63
N ASP A 107 1.65 -1.25 -21.37
CA ASP A 107 2.36 -1.64 -20.14
C ASP A 107 1.72 -1.00 -18.90
N ALA A 108 1.13 0.20 -19.05
CA ALA A 108 0.38 0.83 -17.96
C ALA A 108 -0.90 0.04 -17.67
N SER A 109 -1.63 -0.40 -18.70
CA SER A 109 -2.81 -1.27 -18.52
C SER A 109 -2.44 -2.59 -17.85
N PHE A 110 -1.30 -3.18 -18.22
CA PHE A 110 -0.77 -4.40 -17.59
C PHE A 110 -0.45 -4.19 -16.11
N LEU A 111 0.26 -3.10 -15.77
CA LEU A 111 0.54 -2.70 -14.39
C LEU A 111 -0.74 -2.50 -13.59
N LEU A 112 -1.70 -1.75 -14.14
CA LEU A 112 -2.98 -1.48 -13.47
C LEU A 112 -3.77 -2.76 -13.25
N ALA A 113 -3.76 -3.70 -14.19
CA ALA A 113 -4.40 -5.00 -14.02
C ALA A 113 -3.78 -5.81 -12.86
N ILE A 114 -2.44 -5.79 -12.73
CA ILE A 114 -1.75 -6.39 -11.58
C ILE A 114 -2.17 -5.71 -10.27
N ALA A 115 -2.19 -4.38 -10.25
CA ALA A 115 -2.57 -3.60 -9.08
C ALA A 115 -4.03 -3.86 -8.67
N VAL A 116 -4.96 -3.96 -9.62
CA VAL A 116 -6.35 -4.31 -9.32
C VAL A 116 -6.45 -5.72 -8.75
N GLY A 117 -5.75 -6.70 -9.33
CA GLY A 117 -5.72 -8.07 -8.77
C GLY A 117 -5.20 -8.10 -7.33
N TYR A 118 -4.16 -7.31 -7.03
CA TYR A 118 -3.66 -7.11 -5.67
C TYR A 118 -4.70 -6.47 -4.74
N PHE A 119 -5.31 -5.35 -5.13
CA PHE A 119 -6.27 -4.63 -4.27
C PHE A 119 -7.55 -5.43 -4.03
N ILE A 120 -7.98 -6.25 -4.98
CA ILE A 120 -9.08 -7.21 -4.76
C ILE A 120 -8.67 -8.22 -3.67
N TRP A 121 -7.46 -8.80 -3.78
CA TRP A 121 -6.94 -9.73 -2.77
C TRP A 121 -6.84 -9.06 -1.38
N ASP A 122 -6.25 -7.87 -1.31
CA ASP A 122 -6.01 -7.12 -0.07
C ASP A 122 -7.33 -6.75 0.63
N ALA A 123 -8.33 -6.35 -0.13
CA ALA A 123 -9.65 -6.02 0.40
C ALA A 123 -10.41 -7.24 0.91
N LEU A 124 -10.40 -8.35 0.16
CA LEU A 124 -11.01 -9.61 0.62
C LEU A 124 -10.34 -10.08 1.90
N GLU A 125 -9.01 -10.04 1.95
CA GLU A 125 -8.25 -10.44 3.13
C GLU A 125 -8.58 -9.57 4.34
N SER A 126 -8.67 -8.25 4.15
CA SER A 126 -9.00 -7.30 5.20
C SER A 126 -10.43 -7.46 5.72
N ILE A 127 -11.41 -7.66 4.82
CA ILE A 127 -12.83 -7.89 5.16
C ILE A 127 -12.98 -9.17 5.99
N ILE A 128 -12.31 -10.25 5.58
CA ILE A 128 -12.49 -11.55 6.23
C ILE A 128 -11.76 -11.62 7.58
N HIS A 129 -10.57 -11.01 7.70
CA HIS A 129 -9.66 -11.31 8.81
C HIS A 129 -9.29 -10.14 9.72
N PHE A 130 -9.43 -8.88 9.28
CA PHE A 130 -8.89 -7.73 10.03
C PHE A 130 -9.94 -6.68 10.43
N SER A 131 -11.14 -6.72 9.87
CA SER A 131 -12.29 -5.85 10.26
C SER A 131 -11.92 -4.38 10.49
N GLU A 132 -10.98 -3.85 9.69
CA GLU A 132 -10.62 -2.43 9.70
C GLU A 132 -11.40 -1.70 8.60
N VAL A 133 -12.27 -0.76 9.02
CA VAL A 133 -13.17 0.03 8.14
C VAL A 133 -12.40 0.78 7.02
N GLY A 134 -11.14 1.14 7.26
CA GLY A 134 -10.29 1.83 6.26
C GLY A 134 -9.97 1.00 5.02
N PHE A 135 -9.94 -0.34 5.11
CA PHE A 135 -9.58 -1.23 4.00
C PHE A 135 -10.78 -1.68 3.16
N VAL A 136 -12.00 -1.65 3.72
CA VAL A 136 -13.24 -2.01 3.01
C VAL A 136 -13.55 -1.02 1.88
N LEU A 137 -13.14 0.24 2.02
CA LEU A 137 -13.30 1.27 0.98
C LEU A 137 -12.30 1.07 -0.19
N HIS A 138 -11.07 0.59 0.08
CA HIS A 138 -10.03 0.36 -0.93
C HIS A 138 -10.43 -0.69 -1.98
N GLY A 139 -11.07 -1.79 -1.56
CA GLY A 139 -11.46 -2.90 -2.46
C GLY A 139 -12.53 -2.56 -3.47
N LYS A 140 -13.59 -1.88 -3.03
CA LYS A 140 -14.73 -1.53 -3.90
C LYS A 140 -14.37 -0.49 -4.97
N GLN A 141 -13.29 0.27 -4.75
CA GLN A 141 -12.80 1.31 -5.66
C GLN A 141 -11.88 0.73 -6.75
N SER A 142 -11.13 -0.35 -6.45
CA SER A 142 -10.15 -0.98 -7.36
C SER A 142 -10.73 -1.41 -8.73
N THR A 143 -12.00 -1.83 -8.79
CA THR A 143 -12.65 -2.26 -10.05
C THR A 143 -13.07 -1.12 -10.97
N THR A 144 -13.11 0.13 -10.47
CA THR A 144 -13.52 1.29 -11.28
C THR A 144 -12.36 1.84 -12.11
N PHE A 145 -11.09 1.60 -11.72
CA PHE A 145 -9.87 2.11 -12.36
C PHE A 145 -9.52 1.48 -13.72
N LEU A 146 -10.37 0.63 -14.28
CA LEU A 146 -10.12 -0.09 -15.54
C LEU A 146 -10.86 0.53 -16.73
N ARG A 147 -11.35 1.76 -16.56
CA ARG A 147 -11.73 2.66 -17.65
C ARG A 147 -10.47 3.38 -18.15
N PRO A 148 -10.34 3.70 -19.46
CA PRO A 148 -9.18 4.43 -19.99
C PRO A 148 -9.01 5.83 -19.40
N PHE A 149 -9.98 6.30 -18.62
CA PHE A 149 -9.86 7.52 -17.84
C PHE A 149 -8.82 7.32 -16.72
N VAL A 150 -7.87 8.26 -16.59
CA VAL A 150 -6.84 8.37 -15.52
C VAL A 150 -5.65 7.40 -15.55
N HIS A 151 -5.35 6.70 -16.64
CA HIS A 151 -4.14 5.85 -16.71
C HIS A 151 -2.86 6.63 -16.34
N TYR A 152 -2.72 7.86 -16.84
CA TYR A 152 -1.61 8.76 -16.49
C TYR A 152 -1.44 8.93 -14.97
N TYR A 153 -2.53 9.21 -14.26
CA TYR A 153 -2.54 9.46 -12.82
C TYR A 153 -2.43 8.18 -12.00
N ALA A 154 -3.12 7.12 -12.42
CA ALA A 154 -3.12 5.83 -11.71
C ALA A 154 -1.71 5.25 -11.63
N VAL A 155 -0.96 5.25 -12.75
CA VAL A 155 0.47 4.87 -12.77
C VAL A 155 1.28 5.70 -11.78
N ARG A 156 1.07 7.01 -11.74
CA ARG A 156 1.84 7.93 -10.90
C ARG A 156 1.47 7.83 -9.42
N PHE A 157 0.23 7.48 -9.10
CA PHE A 157 -0.20 7.20 -7.73
C PHE A 157 0.33 5.86 -7.21
N LEU A 158 0.58 4.87 -8.08
CA LEU A 158 1.24 3.62 -7.67
C LEU A 158 2.67 3.82 -7.14
N LEU A 159 3.33 4.93 -7.45
CA LEU A 159 4.61 5.29 -6.82
C LEU A 159 4.50 5.55 -5.30
N TRP A 160 3.29 5.67 -4.75
CA TRP A 160 3.10 5.69 -3.30
C TRP A 160 3.61 4.42 -2.61
N GLU A 161 3.70 3.32 -3.35
CA GLU A 161 4.22 2.05 -2.86
C GLU A 161 5.71 2.10 -2.47
N VAL A 162 6.47 3.12 -2.92
CA VAL A 162 7.87 3.32 -2.46
C VAL A 162 7.93 3.37 -0.94
N SER A 163 7.00 4.10 -0.30
CA SER A 163 6.93 4.19 1.15
C SER A 163 6.47 2.88 1.82
N THR A 164 5.67 2.07 1.12
CA THR A 164 5.17 0.77 1.60
C THR A 164 6.30 -0.25 1.74
N ILE A 165 7.35 -0.16 0.92
CA ILE A 165 8.57 -0.98 1.06
C ILE A 165 9.19 -0.77 2.45
N PHE A 166 9.47 0.49 2.80
CA PHE A 166 10.07 0.83 4.09
C PHE A 166 9.12 0.55 5.27
N LEU A 167 7.80 0.68 5.05
CA LEU A 167 6.79 0.37 6.05
C LEU A 167 6.84 -1.11 6.43
N ASN A 168 6.84 -2.00 5.43
CA ASN A 168 6.91 -3.45 5.63
C ASN A 168 8.24 -3.85 6.29
N ILE A 169 9.38 -3.30 5.84
CA ILE A 169 10.68 -3.56 6.47
C ILE A 169 10.66 -3.13 7.94
N ASN A 170 10.09 -1.95 8.25
CA ASN A 170 10.01 -1.46 9.63
C ASN A 170 9.18 -2.40 10.51
N TRP A 171 8.07 -2.92 9.97
CA TRP A 171 7.21 -3.87 10.64
C TRP A 171 7.90 -5.22 10.88
N PHE A 172 8.62 -5.76 9.89
CA PHE A 172 9.38 -6.99 10.07
C PHE A 172 10.46 -6.85 11.14
N LEU A 173 11.17 -5.72 11.17
CA LEU A 173 12.15 -5.43 12.22
C LEU A 173 11.51 -5.43 13.61
N ASP A 174 10.28 -4.93 13.75
CA ASP A 174 9.54 -5.00 15.02
C ASP A 174 9.22 -6.46 15.40
N LYS A 175 8.70 -7.26 14.47
CA LYS A 175 8.35 -8.67 14.75
C LYS A 175 9.55 -9.60 14.93
N MET A 176 10.72 -9.20 14.45
CA MET A 176 11.98 -9.87 14.73
C MET A 176 12.61 -9.47 16.07
N GLY A 177 11.95 -8.62 16.87
CA GLY A 177 12.51 -8.14 18.14
C GLY A 177 13.68 -7.18 17.96
N LYS A 178 13.84 -6.58 16.78
CA LYS A 178 14.89 -5.59 16.48
C LYS A 178 14.41 -4.15 16.74
N THR A 179 13.40 -3.97 17.58
CA THR A 179 12.85 -2.66 17.92
C THR A 179 13.88 -1.81 18.65
N GLY A 180 14.11 -0.60 18.14
CA GLY A 180 15.13 0.33 18.66
C GLY A 180 16.55 0.09 18.13
N SER A 181 16.76 -0.91 17.28
CA SER A 181 18.06 -1.10 16.60
C SER A 181 18.41 0.05 15.65
N GLN A 182 19.70 0.24 15.37
CA GLN A 182 20.17 1.22 14.39
C GLN A 182 19.55 0.98 12.99
N LEU A 183 19.41 -0.28 12.58
CA LEU A 183 18.77 -0.62 11.32
C LEU A 183 17.31 -0.18 11.26
N GLN A 184 16.53 -0.39 12.33
CA GLN A 184 15.15 0.08 12.40
C GLN A 184 15.08 1.60 12.43
N PHE A 185 16.04 2.27 13.07
CA PHE A 185 16.10 3.74 13.07
C PHE A 185 16.37 4.32 11.68
N VAL A 186 17.39 3.83 10.97
CA VAL A 186 17.71 4.26 9.60
C VAL A 186 16.53 3.99 8.66
N ASN A 187 15.95 2.79 8.73
CA ASN A 187 14.75 2.46 7.95
C ASN A 187 13.55 3.35 8.33
N GLY A 188 13.40 3.71 9.60
CA GLY A 188 12.36 4.63 10.08
C GLY A 188 12.50 6.04 9.50
N ILE A 189 13.73 6.54 9.33
CA ILE A 189 13.99 7.81 8.64
C ILE A 189 13.63 7.67 7.15
N ALA A 190 14.07 6.60 6.50
CA ALA A 190 13.75 6.34 5.10
C ALA A 190 12.24 6.20 4.87
N LEU A 191 11.52 5.55 5.79
CA LEU A 191 10.05 5.46 5.79
C LEU A 191 9.42 6.84 5.89
N LEU A 192 9.80 7.66 6.87
CA LEU A 192 9.18 8.97 7.06
C LEU A 192 9.47 9.91 5.87
N GLY A 193 10.72 9.91 5.39
CA GLY A 193 11.13 10.71 4.25
C GLY A 193 10.42 10.29 2.97
N SER A 194 10.44 8.99 2.64
CA SER A 194 9.74 8.47 1.46
C SER A 194 8.23 8.73 1.53
N PHE A 195 7.58 8.49 2.67
CA PHE A 195 6.15 8.74 2.84
C PHE A 195 5.81 10.22 2.60
N PHE A 196 6.56 11.15 3.19
CA PHE A 196 6.37 12.58 2.95
C PHE A 196 6.55 12.92 1.46
N CYS A 197 7.66 12.51 0.86
CA CYS A 197 7.97 12.86 -0.53
C CYS A 197 6.97 12.26 -1.53
N VAL A 198 6.69 10.95 -1.46
CA VAL A 198 5.87 10.29 -2.48
C VAL A 198 4.37 10.43 -2.24
N ARG A 199 3.89 10.38 -0.98
CA ARG A 199 2.45 10.42 -0.69
C ARG A 199 1.92 11.83 -0.47
N LEU A 200 2.68 12.72 0.19
CA LEU A 200 2.20 14.07 0.51
C LEU A 200 2.57 15.05 -0.61
N VAL A 201 3.86 15.16 -0.96
CA VAL A 201 4.32 16.13 -1.96
C VAL A 201 3.94 15.68 -3.37
N TRP A 202 4.49 14.55 -3.83
CA TRP A 202 4.21 14.03 -5.17
C TRP A 202 2.73 13.69 -5.35
N GLY A 203 2.14 12.97 -4.39
CA GLY A 203 0.70 12.71 -4.39
C GLY A 203 -0.11 14.00 -4.50
N GLY A 204 0.23 15.05 -3.73
CA GLY A 204 -0.50 16.32 -3.74
C GLY A 204 -0.43 17.01 -5.09
N ILE A 205 0.75 17.05 -5.71
CA ILE A 205 0.93 17.59 -7.07
C ILE A 205 0.09 16.77 -8.08
N MET A 206 0.13 15.45 -7.99
CA MET A 206 -0.64 14.57 -8.88
C MET A 206 -2.15 14.72 -8.69
N SER A 207 -2.62 14.88 -7.46
CA SER A 207 -4.03 15.13 -7.15
C SER A 207 -4.50 16.48 -7.64
N TYR A 208 -3.72 17.54 -7.45
CA TYR A 208 -4.04 18.83 -8.05
C TYR A 208 -4.14 18.72 -9.57
N GLY A 209 -3.14 18.11 -10.21
CA GLY A 209 -3.16 17.86 -11.65
C GLY A 209 -4.36 17.03 -12.08
N PHE A 210 -4.74 16.01 -11.30
CA PHE A 210 -5.91 15.17 -11.57
C PHE A 210 -7.20 15.99 -11.56
N PHE A 211 -7.40 16.87 -10.57
CA PHE A 211 -8.58 17.73 -10.53
C PHE A 211 -8.62 18.77 -11.66
N VAL A 212 -7.46 19.31 -12.06
CA VAL A 212 -7.37 20.18 -13.25
C VAL A 212 -7.80 19.42 -14.51
N THR A 213 -7.28 18.21 -14.72
CA THR A 213 -7.67 17.38 -15.86
C THR A 213 -9.15 16.99 -15.81
N LEU A 214 -9.65 16.59 -14.65
CA LEU A 214 -11.06 16.26 -14.43
C LEU A 214 -11.97 17.45 -14.77
N ASN A 215 -11.59 18.66 -14.37
CA ASN A 215 -12.32 19.88 -14.71
C ASN A 215 -12.24 20.23 -16.21
N GLY A 216 -11.21 19.78 -16.93
CA GLY A 216 -11.12 19.94 -18.38
C GLY A 216 -12.04 18.99 -19.16
N VAL A 217 -12.38 17.83 -18.58
CA VAL A 217 -13.13 16.76 -19.27
C VAL A 217 -14.45 16.36 -18.60
N TYR A 218 -14.91 17.10 -17.58
CA TYR A 218 -16.09 16.72 -16.79
C TYR A 218 -17.36 16.57 -17.63
N THR A 219 -17.50 17.33 -18.72
CA THR A 219 -18.64 17.22 -19.64
C THR A 219 -18.64 15.94 -20.47
N GLN A 220 -17.49 15.26 -20.58
CA GLN A 220 -17.31 14.03 -21.34
C GLN A 220 -17.55 12.78 -20.48
N LEU A 221 -17.73 12.94 -19.17
CA LEU A 221 -17.84 11.85 -18.21
C LEU A 221 -19.21 11.87 -17.52
N PRO A 222 -19.87 10.70 -17.35
CA PRO A 222 -21.05 10.62 -16.50
C PRO A 222 -20.74 11.05 -15.06
N LEU A 223 -21.65 11.80 -14.44
CA LEU A 223 -21.49 12.38 -13.10
C LEU A 223 -21.04 11.34 -12.05
N PHE A 224 -21.56 10.12 -12.15
CA PHE A 224 -21.17 9.00 -11.29
C PHE A 224 -19.65 8.78 -11.25
N TYR A 225 -18.96 8.78 -12.40
CA TYR A 225 -17.51 8.56 -12.45
C TYR A 225 -16.74 9.72 -11.84
N ILE A 226 -17.16 10.96 -12.10
CA ILE A 226 -16.56 12.16 -11.52
C ILE A 226 -16.62 12.08 -9.99
N MET A 227 -17.78 11.70 -9.45
CA MET A 227 -17.95 11.53 -8.00
C MET A 227 -17.07 10.42 -7.46
N VAL A 228 -17.04 9.24 -8.10
CA VAL A 228 -16.23 8.11 -7.63
C VAL A 228 -14.74 8.47 -7.64
N TYR A 229 -14.19 8.97 -8.74
CA TYR A 229 -12.77 9.31 -8.83
C TYR A 229 -12.39 10.49 -7.94
N GLY A 230 -13.21 11.55 -7.93
CA GLY A 230 -12.98 12.74 -7.11
C GLY A 230 -13.00 12.42 -5.61
N VAL A 231 -14.04 11.72 -5.13
CA VAL A 231 -14.14 11.33 -3.71
C VAL A 231 -13.02 10.36 -3.34
N THR A 232 -12.73 9.36 -4.19
CA THR A 232 -11.64 8.41 -3.92
C THR A 232 -10.30 9.13 -3.78
N ASN A 233 -10.00 10.06 -4.69
CA ASN A 233 -8.75 10.82 -4.62
C ASN A 233 -8.64 11.63 -3.32
N LEU A 234 -9.70 12.36 -2.93
CA LEU A 234 -9.73 13.13 -1.69
C LEU A 234 -9.59 12.23 -0.46
N THR A 235 -10.29 11.09 -0.43
CA THR A 235 -10.21 10.13 0.68
C THR A 235 -8.80 9.58 0.81
N LEU A 236 -8.17 9.15 -0.28
CA LEU A 236 -6.80 8.63 -0.26
C LEU A 236 -5.79 9.68 0.22
N HIS A 237 -5.94 10.92 -0.24
CA HIS A 237 -5.09 12.01 0.23
C HIS A 237 -5.29 12.35 1.71
N GLY A 238 -6.53 12.41 2.17
CA GLY A 238 -6.84 12.62 3.59
C GLY A 238 -6.28 11.50 4.46
N LEU A 239 -6.37 10.25 3.99
CA LEU A 239 -5.83 9.09 4.68
C LEU A 239 -4.30 9.14 4.77
N ASN A 240 -3.62 9.55 3.69
CA ASN A 240 -2.17 9.76 3.70
C ASN A 240 -1.75 10.81 4.76
N TRP A 241 -2.48 11.93 4.85
CA TRP A 241 -2.22 12.94 5.88
C TRP A 241 -2.43 12.39 7.30
N PHE A 242 -3.53 11.66 7.52
CA PHE A 242 -3.84 11.00 8.78
C PHE A 242 -2.72 10.05 9.23
N TRP A 243 -2.26 9.17 8.33
CA TRP A 243 -1.18 8.23 8.64
C TRP A 243 0.14 8.95 8.92
N PHE A 244 0.45 10.01 8.16
CA PHE A 244 1.64 10.82 8.42
C PHE A 244 1.63 11.42 9.83
N MET A 245 0.50 11.98 10.25
CA MET A 245 0.34 12.52 11.61
C MET A 245 0.50 11.43 12.68
N LYS A 246 -0.01 10.21 12.45
CA LYS A 246 0.22 9.08 13.36
C LYS A 246 1.70 8.67 13.44
N MET A 247 2.42 8.69 12.32
CA MET A 247 3.86 8.39 12.30
C MET A 247 4.67 9.44 13.07
N ILE A 248 4.39 10.73 12.87
CA ILE A 248 5.02 11.80 13.64
C ILE A 248 4.72 11.67 15.13
N GLY A 249 3.46 11.36 15.49
CA GLY A 249 3.08 11.09 16.87
C GLY A 249 3.85 9.91 17.48
N ALA A 250 4.02 8.81 16.72
CA ALA A 250 4.81 7.67 17.16
C ALA A 250 6.29 8.02 17.36
N LEU A 251 6.86 8.84 16.48
CA LEU A 251 8.23 9.34 16.58
C LEU A 251 8.42 10.20 17.83
N ARG A 252 7.53 11.17 18.08
CA ARG A 252 7.57 12.03 19.27
C ARG A 252 7.54 11.24 20.57
N ARG A 253 6.69 10.22 20.66
CA ARG A 253 6.61 9.35 21.86
C ARG A 253 7.94 8.62 22.14
N ARG A 254 8.68 8.23 21.10
CA ARG A 254 10.00 7.60 21.26
C ARG A 254 11.05 8.56 21.83
N PHE A 255 10.98 9.84 21.50
CA PHE A 255 11.91 10.85 22.03
C PHE A 255 11.51 11.33 23.43
N ALA A 256 10.21 11.50 23.71
CA ALA A 256 9.73 11.86 25.05
C ALA A 256 10.14 10.82 26.12
N GLY A 257 10.15 9.53 25.77
CA GLY A 257 10.60 8.46 26.67
C GLY A 257 12.11 8.45 26.98
N LYS A 258 12.94 9.15 26.19
CA LYS A 258 14.38 9.30 26.48
C LYS A 258 14.65 10.41 27.50
N SER A 259 13.83 11.47 27.55
CA SER A 259 14.05 12.63 28.42
C SER A 259 13.88 12.36 29.92
N VAL A 260 13.20 11.26 30.32
CA VAL A 260 12.89 11.00 31.74
C VAL A 260 13.99 10.17 32.45
N LYS A 261 14.91 9.54 31.70
CA LYS A 261 15.99 8.72 32.28
C LYS A 261 17.30 9.46 32.58
N ASP A 262 17.44 10.72 32.17
CA ASP A 262 18.65 11.53 32.37
C ASP A 262 18.48 12.62 33.45
N LYS A 263 17.77 12.33 34.55
CA LYS A 263 17.93 13.11 35.78
C LYS A 263 18.98 12.41 36.66
N PRO A 264 20.11 13.06 37.01
CA PRO A 264 21.05 12.46 37.94
C PRO A 264 20.34 12.30 39.29
N MET A 265 20.31 11.08 39.82
CA MET A 265 20.10 10.87 41.25
C MET A 265 21.26 11.53 41.97
N ASN A 266 21.01 12.70 42.53
CA ASN A 266 21.98 13.38 43.37
C ASN A 266 22.08 12.57 44.67
N GLY A 267 23.11 11.75 44.76
CA GLY A 267 23.53 11.13 46.01
C GLY A 267 24.12 12.21 46.90
N ASN A 268 23.54 12.39 48.08
CA ASN A 268 24.28 12.84 49.24
C ASN A 268 23.93 11.90 50.38
N GLY A 269 24.88 11.02 50.70
CA GLY A 269 24.81 10.16 51.86
C GLY A 269 25.23 10.91 53.12
N THR A 270 24.67 10.49 54.24
CA THR A 270 25.41 10.35 55.49
C THR A 270 24.76 9.25 56.30
N SER A 271 25.48 8.15 56.43
CA SER A 271 25.29 7.12 57.44
C SER A 271 25.47 7.72 58.84
N LYS A 272 24.56 7.41 59.77
CA LYS A 272 24.92 7.17 61.17
C LYS A 272 23.93 6.20 61.82
N ILE A 273 24.54 5.30 62.58
CA ILE A 273 24.04 4.13 63.30
C ILE A 273 23.31 4.58 64.59
N GLU A 274 22.62 3.63 65.23
CA GLU A 274 22.08 3.62 66.61
C GLU A 274 20.59 3.99 66.70
N SER A 275 19.73 3.37 67.50
CA SER A 275 19.71 2.16 68.34
C SER A 275 18.32 2.17 69.00
N CYS A 276 17.77 1.00 69.34
CA CYS A 276 16.85 0.76 70.46
C CYS A 276 15.65 1.68 70.74
N LEU A 277 14.50 1.00 70.80
CA LEU A 277 13.45 1.10 71.82
C LEU A 277 12.50 2.31 71.79
N ASP A 278 11.24 1.92 71.99
CA ASP A 278 9.99 2.66 72.23
C ASP A 278 9.28 3.34 71.05
#